data_AF-A0A935AXB2-F1
#
_entry.id   AF-A0A935AXB2-F1
#
_cell.length_a   1.000
_cell.length_b   1.000
_cell.length_c   1.000
_cell.angle_alpha   90.00
_cell.angle_beta   90.00
_cell.angle_gamma   90.00
#
_symmetry.space_group_name_H-M   'P 1'
#
loop_
_entity.id
_entity.type
_entity.pdbx_description
1 polymer ?
#
loop_
_entity_poly.entity_id
_entity_poly.type
_entity_poly.pdbx_seq_one_letter_code
_entity_poly.pdbx_strand_id
1 'polypeptide(L)' 'MDRIEKQLAEAEREVAELNRQLADPEVYGDPERVAELSKTFGLAKDRAAALMDEWTDASMRLESTQGA' A
#
# COMPACT_ATOMS: atom_id res chain seq x y z
N MET A 1 15.34 1.85 -7.05
CA MET A 1 15.07 1.00 -5.88
C MET A 1 14.71 1.82 -4.67
N ASP A 2 15.64 2.58 -4.07
CA ASP A 2 15.37 3.33 -2.82
C ASP A 2 14.07 4.15 -2.82
N ARG A 3 13.75 4.82 -3.93
CA ARG A 3 12.48 5.57 -4.08
C ARG A 3 11.23 4.67 -4.06
N ILE A 4 11.28 3.52 -4.73
CA ILE A 4 10.15 2.57 -4.81
C ILE A 4 9.95 1.93 -3.43
N GLU A 5 11.05 1.55 -2.78
CA GLU A 5 11.05 0.96 -1.43
C GLU A 5 10.48 1.93 -0.39
N LYS A 6 10.87 3.21 -0.44
CA LYS A 6 10.29 4.25 0.44
C LYS A 6 8.80 4.41 0.22
N GLN A 7 8.37 4.55 -1.03
CA GLN A 7 6.95 4.71 -1.36
C GLN A 7 6.14 3.47 -0.98
N LEU A 8 6.71 2.27 -1.12
CA LEU A 8 6.08 1.02 -0.70
C LEU A 8 5.89 1.01 0.81
N ALA A 9 6.94 1.32 1.59
CA ALA A 9 6.86 1.39 3.04
C ALA A 9 5.84 2.43 3.53
N GLU A 10 5.74 3.59 2.85
CA GLU A 10 4.72 4.60 3.14
C GLU A 10 3.31 4.09 2.84
N ALA A 11 3.09 3.45 1.69
CA ALA A 11 1.80 2.88 1.32
C ALA A 11 1.38 1.74 2.27
N GLU A 12 2.30 0.85 2.64
CA GLU A 12 2.03 -0.22 3.60
C GLU A 12 1.69 0.31 5.00
N ARG A 13 2.36 1.37 5.44
CA ARG A 13 2.03 2.05 6.68
C ARG A 13 0.62 2.65 6.62
N GLU A 14 0.29 3.34 5.53
CA GLU A 14 -1.05 3.91 5.33
C GLU A 14 -2.13 2.82 5.35
N VAL A 15 -1.91 1.69 4.67
CA VAL A 15 -2.78 0.51 4.71
C VAL A 15 -2.97 0.01 6.15
N ALA A 16 -1.89 -0.12 6.93
CA ALA A 16 -1.97 -0.59 8.30
C ALA A 16 -2.75 0.38 9.22
N GLU A 17 -2.52 1.69 9.08
CA GLU A 17 -3.24 2.71 9.86
C GLU A 17 -4.73 2.77 9.50
N LEU A 18 -5.08 2.67 8.22
CA LEU A 18 -6.48 2.61 7.76
C LEU A 18 -7.16 1.31 8.19
N ASN A 19 -6.47 0.17 8.14
CA ASN A 19 -7.00 -1.10 8.62
C ASN A 19 -7.30 -1.04 10.12
N ARG A 20 -6.40 -0.44 10.91
CA ARG A 20 -6.62 -0.25 12.35
C ARG A 20 -7.85 0.62 12.62
N GLN A 21 -8.07 1.68 11.84
CA GLN A 21 -9.26 2.51 11.97
C GLN A 21 -10.54 1.75 11.58
N LEU A 22 -10.51 0.95 10.51
CA LEU A 22 -11.65 0.13 10.10
C LEU A 22 -11.94 -1.06 11.05
N ALA A 23 -10.96 -1.46 11.86
CA ALA A 23 -11.13 -2.46 12.90
C ALA A 23 -11.80 -1.89 14.18
N ASP A 24 -11.89 -0.57 14.29
CA ASP A 24 -12.55 0.08 15.42
C ASP A 24 -14.08 0.02 15.26
N PRO A 25 -14.82 -0.54 16.25
CA PRO A 25 -16.27 -0.67 16.15
C PRO A 25 -17.01 0.67 16.21
N GLU A 26 -16.42 1.73 16.78
CA GLU A 26 -17.06 3.05 16.89
C GLU A 26 -17.19 3.72 15.52
N VAL A 27 -16.28 3.43 14.58
CA VAL A 27 -16.35 3.92 13.20
C VAL A 27 -17.64 3.52 12.50
N TYR A 28 -18.22 2.35 12.84
CA TYR A 28 -19.46 1.86 12.22
C TYR A 28 -20.73 2.61 12.67
N GLY A 29 -20.63 3.51 13.65
CA GLY A 29 -21.68 4.47 13.97
C GLY A 29 -21.87 5.56 12.93
N ASP A 30 -20.90 5.73 12.02
CA ASP A 30 -20.88 6.78 11.00
C ASP A 30 -20.67 6.19 9.59
N PRO A 31 -21.74 5.95 8.82
CA PRO A 31 -21.65 5.24 7.54
C PRO A 31 -20.87 6.02 6.47
N GLU A 32 -20.87 7.36 6.53
CA GLU A 32 -20.08 8.20 5.62
C GLU A 32 -18.59 8.01 5.89
N ARG A 33 -18.19 8.02 7.16
CA ARG A 33 -16.81 7.74 7.58
C ARG A 33 -16.36 6.33 7.23
N VAL A 34 -17.21 5.32 7.41
CA VAL A 34 -16.90 3.93 6.98
C VAL A 34 -16.64 3.89 5.48
N ALA A 35 -17.49 4.53 4.67
CA ALA A 35 -17.35 4.55 3.22
C ALA A 35 -16.07 5.25 2.77
N GLU A 36 -15.73 6.40 3.38
CA GLU A 36 -14.50 7.13 3.10
C GLU A 36 -13.26 6.33 3.49
N LEU A 37 -13.21 5.76 4.69
CA LEU A 37 -12.11 4.93 5.16
C LEU A 37 -11.94 3.68 4.29
N SER A 38 -13.03 3.01 3.93
CA SER A 38 -13.01 1.82 3.08
C SER A 38 -12.49 2.13 1.68
N LYS A 39 -12.92 3.25 1.10
CA LYS A 39 -12.44 3.71 -0.21
C LYS A 39 -10.94 4.02 -0.15
N THR A 40 -10.51 4.77 0.85
CA THR A 40 -9.11 5.17 1.03
C THR A 40 -8.23 3.95 1.27
N PHE A 41 -8.69 3.00 2.09
CA PHE A 41 -8.01 1.73 2.35
C PHE A 41 -7.83 0.91 1.06
N GLY A 42 -8.87 0.82 0.23
CA GLY A 42 -8.78 0.17 -1.08
C GLY A 42 -7.70 0.80 -1.95
N LEU A 43 -7.74 2.13 -2.12
CA LEU A 43 -6.75 2.87 -2.92
C LEU A 43 -5.31 2.69 -2.40
N ALA A 44 -5.11 2.70 -1.09
CA ALA A 44 -3.80 2.49 -0.47
C ALA A 44 -3.28 1.07 -0.75
N LYS A 45 -4.16 0.05 -0.71
CA LYS A 45 -3.81 -1.34 -1.05
C LYS A 45 -3.44 -1.49 -2.52
N ASP A 46 -4.23 -0.91 -3.43
CA ASP A 46 -3.94 -0.91 -4.86
C ASP A 46 -2.59 -0.24 -5.15
N ARG A 47 -2.30 0.87 -4.48
CA ARG A 47 -1.01 1.56 -4.60
C ARG A 47 0.15 0.70 -4.10
N ALA A 48 0.02 0.06 -2.94
CA ALA A 48 1.04 -0.83 -2.39
C ALA A 48 1.30 -2.02 -3.34
N ALA A 49 0.25 -2.62 -3.90
CA ALA A 49 0.37 -3.71 -4.86
C ALA A 49 1.10 -3.28 -6.15
N ALA A 50 0.75 -2.12 -6.71
CA ALA A 50 1.42 -1.59 -7.89
C ALA A 50 2.91 -1.27 -7.65
N LEU A 51 3.25 -0.72 -6.48
CA LEU A 51 4.64 -0.44 -6.10
C LEU A 51 5.44 -1.73 -5.88
N MET A 52 4.82 -2.77 -5.35
CA MET A 52 5.46 -4.08 -5.18
C MET A 52 5.77 -4.73 -6.53
N ASP A 53 4.83 -4.66 -7.49
CA ASP A 53 5.06 -5.14 -8.87
C ASP A 53 6.21 -4.37 -9.55
N GLU A 54 6.22 -3.04 -9.44
CA GLU A 54 7.29 -2.19 -9.98
C GLU A 54 8.66 -2.51 -9.35
N TRP A 55 8.68 -2.74 -8.02
CA TRP A 55 9.90 -3.14 -7.32
C TRP A 55 10.40 -4.51 -7.80
N THR A 56 9.51 -5.47 -8.00
CA THR A 56 9.84 -6.80 -8.51
C THR A 56 10.41 -6.74 -9.93
N ASP A 57 9.77 -6.05 -10.87
CA ASP A 57 10.28 -5.87 -12.25
C ASP A 57 11.66 -5.22 -12.24
N ALA A 58 11.82 -4.12 -11.50
CA ALA A 58 13.08 -3.42 -11.43
C ALA A 58 14.18 -4.34 -10.83
N SER A 59 13.85 -5.21 -9.88
CA SER A 59 14.83 -6.07 -9.18
C SER A 59 15.32 -7.18 -10.09
N MET A 60 14.40 -7.77 -10.85
CA MET A 60 14.71 -8.76 -11.88
C MET A 60 15.61 -8.19 -12.98
N ARG A 61 15.37 -6.93 -13.40
CA ARG A 61 16.24 -6.24 -14.38
C ARG A 61 17.64 -6.04 -13.86
N LEU A 62 17.79 -5.60 -12.61
CA LEU A 62 19.10 -5.41 -11.99
C LEU A 62 19.87 -6.72 -11.87
N GLU A 63 19.20 -7.81 -11.48
CA GLU A 63 19.82 -9.15 -11.41
C GLU A 63 20.29 -9.61 -12.80
N SER A 64 19.46 -9.44 -13.82
CA SER A 64 19.79 -9.81 -15.21
C SER A 64 20.98 -9.02 -15.78
N THR A 65 21.16 -7.76 -15.36
CA THR A 65 22.30 -6.92 -15.79
C THR A 65 23.58 -7.13 -14.99
N GLN A 66 23.49 -7.65 -13.76
CA GLN A 66 24.65 -7.90 -12.90
C GLN A 66 25.14 -9.36 -12.96
N GLY A 67 24.31 -10.28 -13.47
CA GLY A 67 24.64 -11.70 -13.62
C GLY A 67 25.19 -12.11 -15.00
N ALA A 68 25.53 -11.16 -15.88
CA ALA A 68 26.13 -11.39 -17.21
C ALA A 68 27.60 -10.91 -17.24
#